data_AF-A0A151GUY5-F1
#
_entry.id   AF-A0A151GUY5-F1
#
_cell.length_a   1.000
_cell.length_b   1.000
_cell.length_c   1.000
_cell.angle_alpha   90.00
_cell.angle_beta   90.00
_cell.angle_gamma   90.00
#
_symmetry.space_group_name_H-M   'P 1'
#
loop_
_entity.id
_entity.type
_entity.pdbx_description
1 polymer ?
#
loop_
_entity_poly.entity_id
_entity_poly.type
_entity_poly.pdbx_seq_one_letter_code
_entity_poly.pdbx_strand_id
1 'polypeptide(L)'
;MKLTKALFFATVTSAGIIDKLEFPEAKLAMVNISSAVQSFRAQVESGNDDALPGAANAVLQTIHGSLLAVTREIVTFKEETARVMAADLQSLPQQFASLQGPLRNKRSSLARANACGSVCEFLDDCARLTAAFFRSLAWRMPEDNSKARVAAESHQGEFIKVMDGLKADFVQSLCLDVALPWSWLSNSTDRYLYIL
;
A
#
# COMPACT_ATOMS: atom_id res chain seq x y z
N MET A 1 14.59 -3.76 29.79
CA MET A 1 13.94 -3.91 28.46
C MET A 1 12.47 -3.51 28.52
N LYS A 2 12.14 -2.21 28.50
CA LYS A 2 10.75 -1.72 28.32
C LYS A 2 10.80 -0.26 27.86
N LEU A 3 11.10 0.02 26.58
CA LEU A 3 11.01 1.39 26.04
C LEU A 3 11.08 1.42 24.49
N THR A 4 10.25 0.59 23.82
CA THR A 4 10.23 0.57 22.34
C THR A 4 8.81 0.49 21.76
N LYS A 5 7.79 0.86 22.54
CA LYS A 5 6.40 0.96 22.07
C LYS A 5 5.86 2.40 22.02
N ALA A 6 6.64 3.40 22.42
CA ALA A 6 6.15 4.76 22.67
C ALA A 6 6.45 5.79 21.56
N LEU A 7 7.15 5.44 20.48
CA LEU A 7 7.61 6.45 19.49
C LEU A 7 6.84 6.51 18.16
N PHE A 8 5.74 5.78 17.99
CA PHE A 8 4.93 5.84 16.76
C PHE A 8 3.64 6.65 16.87
N PHE A 9 3.41 7.34 18.00
CA PHE A 9 2.16 8.06 18.28
C PHE A 9 2.22 9.58 18.05
N ALA A 10 3.33 10.11 17.54
CA ALA A 10 3.54 11.56 17.49
C ALA A 10 3.99 12.05 16.12
N THR A 11 3.17 11.84 15.09
CA THR A 11 3.11 12.78 13.95
C THR A 11 1.84 12.51 13.14
N VAL A 12 1.06 13.57 12.93
CA VAL A 12 -0.30 13.59 12.36
C VAL A 12 -1.41 13.22 13.35
N THR A 13 -1.47 13.98 14.43
CA THR A 13 -2.67 14.15 15.23
C THR A 13 -3.72 14.96 14.45
N SER A 14 -4.55 14.26 13.67
CA SER A 14 -5.99 14.56 13.61
C SER A 14 -6.68 14.13 14.91
N ALA A 15 -6.10 14.51 16.06
CA ALA A 15 -6.40 14.00 17.40
C ALA A 15 -7.84 14.28 17.87
N GLY A 16 -8.55 15.23 17.25
CA GLY A 16 -9.94 15.51 17.61
C GLY A 16 -10.99 14.62 16.96
N ILE A 17 -10.62 13.85 15.92
CA ILE A 17 -11.58 13.09 15.09
C ILE A 17 -11.53 11.60 15.41
N ILE A 18 -10.41 11.06 15.88
CA ILE A 18 -10.30 9.63 16.22
C ILE A 18 -11.12 9.32 17.49
N ASP A 19 -11.04 10.17 18.52
CA ASP A 19 -11.77 10.00 19.79
C ASP A 19 -13.31 10.16 19.68
N LYS A 20 -13.82 10.65 18.54
CA LYS A 20 -15.26 10.84 18.30
C LYS A 20 -15.90 9.77 17.42
N LEU A 21 -15.12 8.78 16.98
CA LEU A 21 -15.60 7.71 16.11
C LEU A 21 -15.70 6.42 16.92
N GLU A 22 -16.85 5.74 16.83
CA GLU A 22 -17.11 4.48 17.53
C GLU A 22 -16.26 3.29 17.03
N PHE A 23 -15.40 3.49 16.01
CA PHE A 23 -14.54 2.46 15.41
C PHE A 23 -13.08 2.97 15.26
N PRO A 24 -12.35 3.13 16.38
CA PRO A 24 -10.98 3.63 16.35
C PRO A 24 -10.02 2.69 15.63
N GLU A 25 -10.27 1.38 15.59
CA GLU A 25 -9.40 0.35 15.00
C GLU A 25 -9.29 0.47 13.48
N ALA A 26 -10.41 0.63 12.77
CA ALA A 26 -10.44 0.78 11.31
C ALA A 26 -9.72 2.07 10.86
N LYS A 27 -9.90 3.14 11.63
CA LYS A 27 -9.21 4.42 11.38
C LYS A 27 -7.74 4.36 11.72
N LEU A 28 -7.39 3.72 12.83
CA LEU A 28 -6.00 3.47 13.22
C LEU A 28 -5.29 2.61 12.17
N ALA A 29 -5.97 1.62 11.59
CA ALA A 29 -5.51 0.84 10.45
C ALA A 29 -5.13 1.74 9.25
N MET A 30 -6.01 2.66 8.85
CA MET A 30 -5.74 3.60 7.76
C MET A 30 -4.55 4.54 8.02
N VAL A 31 -4.45 5.06 9.25
CA VAL A 31 -3.32 5.89 9.68
C VAL A 31 -2.02 5.09 9.65
N ASN A 32 -2.05 3.84 10.13
CA ASN A 32 -0.88 2.96 10.15
C ASN A 32 -0.41 2.63 8.73
N ILE A 33 -1.34 2.31 7.82
CA ILE A 33 -1.00 2.06 6.40
C ILE A 33 -0.34 3.29 5.80
N SER A 34 -0.92 4.48 5.98
CA SER A 34 -0.37 5.73 5.45
C SER A 34 1.02 6.02 6.00
N SER A 35 1.22 5.84 7.31
CA SER A 35 2.53 6.02 7.97
C SER A 35 3.57 5.01 7.48
N ALA A 36 3.18 3.75 7.25
CA ALA A 36 4.07 2.73 6.72
C ALA A 36 4.50 3.05 5.28
N VAL A 37 3.58 3.53 4.43
CA VAL A 37 3.89 3.94 3.04
C VAL A 37 4.84 5.15 3.02
N GLN A 38 4.61 6.14 3.88
CA GLN A 38 5.52 7.29 4.02
C GLN A 38 6.90 6.87 4.51
N SER A 39 6.97 5.94 5.47
CA SER A 39 8.23 5.39 5.97
C SER A 39 8.96 4.61 4.88
N PHE A 40 8.25 3.80 4.09
CA PHE A 40 8.83 3.10 2.95
C PHE A 40 9.38 4.06 1.91
N ARG A 41 8.62 5.11 1.57
CA ARG A 41 9.09 6.18 0.68
C ARG A 41 10.39 6.82 1.18
N ALA A 42 10.46 7.19 2.45
CA ALA A 42 11.65 7.77 3.04
C ALA A 42 12.86 6.81 2.97
N GLN A 43 12.64 5.50 3.12
CA GLN A 43 13.70 4.50 2.95
C GLN A 43 14.15 4.35 1.49
N VAL A 44 13.23 4.38 0.52
CA VAL A 44 13.58 4.42 -0.90
C VAL A 44 14.44 5.64 -1.18
N GLU A 45 14.06 6.81 -0.67
CA GLU A 45 14.78 8.07 -0.89
C GLU A 45 16.17 8.09 -0.21
N SER A 46 16.30 7.50 0.99
CA SER A 46 17.55 7.46 1.78
C SER A 46 18.72 6.75 1.08
N GLY A 47 18.42 5.81 0.17
CA GLY A 47 19.43 5.04 -0.56
C GLY A 47 20.05 3.89 0.23
N ASN A 48 19.45 3.49 1.35
CA ASN A 48 19.80 2.26 2.03
C ASN A 48 19.02 1.08 1.43
N ASP A 49 19.47 0.62 0.26
CA ASP A 49 18.77 -0.42 -0.52
C ASP A 49 18.67 -1.76 0.23
N ASP A 50 19.62 -2.06 1.13
CA ASP A 50 19.62 -3.27 1.97
C ASP A 50 18.45 -3.30 2.98
N ALA A 51 17.98 -2.13 3.41
CA ALA A 51 16.84 -2.00 4.33
C ALA A 51 15.48 -2.03 3.61
N LEU A 52 15.47 -1.95 2.27
CA LEU A 52 14.27 -1.80 1.46
C LEU A 52 13.34 -3.02 1.53
N PRO A 53 13.83 -4.28 1.47
CA PRO A 53 12.97 -5.46 1.64
C PRO A 53 12.30 -5.51 3.02
N GLY A 54 13.02 -5.11 4.07
CA GLY A 54 12.49 -5.02 5.43
C GLY A 54 11.39 -3.97 5.56
N ALA A 55 11.59 -2.80 4.95
CA ALA A 55 10.60 -1.72 4.92
C ALA A 55 9.36 -2.09 4.08
N ALA A 56 9.55 -2.75 2.93
CA ALA A 56 8.47 -3.28 2.11
C ALA A 56 7.62 -4.31 2.87
N ASN A 57 8.27 -5.26 3.54
CA ASN A 57 7.58 -6.24 4.37
C ASN A 57 6.84 -5.58 5.54
N ALA A 58 7.38 -4.52 6.14
CA ALA A 58 6.68 -3.77 7.19
C ALA A 58 5.36 -3.17 6.67
N VAL A 59 5.35 -2.59 5.46
CA VAL A 59 4.12 -2.10 4.82
C VAL A 59 3.11 -3.24 4.63
N LEU A 60 3.55 -4.39 4.09
CA LEU A 60 2.69 -5.55 3.89
C LEU A 60 2.09 -6.07 5.20
N GLN A 61 2.91 -6.18 6.26
CA GLN A 61 2.46 -6.58 7.59
C GLN A 61 1.45 -5.57 8.18
N THR A 62 1.65 -4.28 7.95
CA THR A 62 0.71 -3.25 8.38
C THR A 62 -0.63 -3.33 7.64
N ILE A 63 -0.62 -3.53 6.32
CA ILE A 63 -1.86 -3.72 5.53
C ILE A 63 -2.56 -5.01 5.97
N HIS A 64 -1.82 -6.10 6.14
CA HIS A 64 -2.37 -7.38 6.59
C HIS A 64 -2.95 -7.30 8.01
N GLY A 65 -2.23 -6.66 8.95
CA GLY A 65 -2.73 -6.43 10.31
C GLY A 65 -3.98 -5.55 10.33
N SER A 66 -4.02 -4.54 9.47
CA SER A 66 -5.19 -3.67 9.27
C SER A 66 -6.39 -4.42 8.70
N LEU A 67 -6.16 -5.30 7.72
CA LEU A 67 -7.17 -6.21 7.19
C LEU A 67 -7.68 -7.15 8.29
N LEU A 68 -6.82 -7.72 9.12
CA LEU A 68 -7.22 -8.59 10.24
C LEU A 68 -8.04 -7.83 11.29
N ALA A 69 -7.68 -6.59 11.61
CA ALA A 69 -8.44 -5.75 12.54
C ALA A 69 -9.86 -5.50 12.02
N VAL A 70 -9.97 -5.04 10.77
CA VAL A 70 -11.26 -4.81 10.13
C VAL A 70 -12.05 -6.11 9.98
N THR A 71 -11.40 -7.23 9.61
CA THR A 71 -12.10 -8.50 9.34
C THR A 71 -12.61 -9.23 10.58
N ARG A 72 -12.02 -8.98 11.75
CA ARG A 72 -12.45 -9.61 13.03
C ARG A 72 -13.66 -8.93 13.65
N GLU A 73 -13.94 -7.69 13.29
CA GLU A 73 -15.13 -6.99 13.75
C GLU A 73 -16.35 -7.44 12.94
N ILE A 74 -17.33 -8.01 13.66
CA ILE A 74 -18.62 -8.54 13.12
C ILE A 74 -19.64 -7.39 12.92
N VAL A 75 -19.27 -6.15 13.22
CA VAL A 75 -20.20 -5.03 13.28
C VAL A 75 -20.18 -4.25 11.96
N THR A 76 -21.36 -4.03 11.38
CA THR A 76 -21.56 -3.09 10.26
C THR A 76 -21.25 -1.66 10.70
N PHE A 77 -20.52 -0.91 9.86
CA PHE A 77 -20.21 0.48 10.15
C PHE A 77 -21.47 1.34 10.17
N LYS A 78 -21.55 2.32 11.07
CA LYS A 78 -22.53 3.41 10.94
C LYS A 78 -22.21 4.25 9.70
N GLU A 79 -23.22 4.88 9.11
CA GLU A 79 -23.12 5.66 7.87
C GLU A 79 -21.99 6.72 7.92
N GLU A 80 -21.87 7.44 9.03
CA GLU A 80 -20.82 8.46 9.20
C GLU A 80 -19.41 7.86 9.22
N THR A 81 -19.22 6.73 9.91
CA THR A 81 -17.94 6.00 9.91
C THR A 81 -17.61 5.47 8.52
N ALA A 82 -18.59 4.91 7.81
CA ALA A 82 -18.41 4.44 6.44
C ALA A 82 -18.01 5.58 5.48
N ARG A 83 -18.59 6.77 5.65
CA ARG A 83 -18.25 7.97 4.87
C ARG A 83 -16.83 8.45 5.12
N VAL A 84 -16.41 8.53 6.39
CA VAL A 84 -15.04 8.92 6.76
C VAL A 84 -14.03 7.91 6.22
N MET A 85 -14.31 6.61 6.36
CA MET A 85 -13.44 5.56 5.82
C MET A 85 -13.35 5.62 4.29
N ALA A 86 -14.46 5.87 3.58
CA ALA A 86 -14.45 6.04 2.13
C ALA A 86 -13.58 7.23 1.69
N ALA A 87 -13.57 8.34 2.45
CA ALA A 87 -12.71 9.48 2.17
C ALA A 87 -11.22 9.18 2.43
N ASP A 88 -10.89 8.50 3.54
CA ASP A 88 -9.52 8.09 3.84
C ASP A 88 -8.98 7.12 2.78
N LEU A 89 -9.85 6.22 2.30
CA LEU A 89 -9.58 5.26 1.23
C LEU A 89 -9.21 5.93 -0.11
N GLN A 90 -9.82 7.07 -0.42
CA GLN A 90 -9.50 7.84 -1.64
C GLN A 90 -8.05 8.35 -1.65
N SER A 91 -7.45 8.56 -0.49
CA SER A 91 -6.08 9.07 -0.38
C SER A 91 -5.01 8.02 -0.65
N LEU A 92 -5.30 6.73 -0.42
CA LEU A 92 -4.32 5.65 -0.53
C LEU A 92 -3.72 5.50 -1.94
N PRO A 93 -4.52 5.48 -3.03
CA PRO A 93 -3.96 5.46 -4.39
C PRO A 93 -2.96 6.59 -4.64
N GLN A 94 -3.25 7.81 -4.18
CA GLN A 94 -2.37 8.97 -4.36
C GLN A 94 -1.07 8.83 -3.57
N GLN A 95 -1.14 8.29 -2.34
CA GLN A 95 0.05 8.02 -1.53
C GLN A 95 0.99 7.02 -2.22
N PHE A 96 0.45 5.93 -2.75
CA PHE A 96 1.24 4.96 -3.51
C PHE A 96 1.75 5.51 -4.83
N ALA A 97 0.94 6.28 -5.57
CA ALA A 97 1.39 6.94 -6.79
C ALA A 97 2.62 7.85 -6.56
N SER A 98 2.74 8.43 -5.36
CA SER A 98 3.91 9.24 -4.99
C SER A 98 5.22 8.45 -4.91
N LEU A 99 5.18 7.11 -4.88
CA LEU A 99 6.36 6.23 -4.92
C LEU A 99 6.97 6.12 -6.34
N GLN A 100 6.24 6.55 -7.38
CA GLN A 100 6.70 6.42 -8.77
C GLN A 100 8.06 7.08 -8.99
N GLY A 101 8.18 8.37 -8.63
CA GLY A 101 9.42 9.13 -8.76
C GLY A 101 10.59 8.51 -7.99
N PRO A 102 10.45 8.24 -6.68
CA PRO A 102 11.47 7.58 -5.87
C PRO A 102 11.94 6.23 -6.43
N LEU A 103 11.02 5.33 -6.79
CA LEU A 103 11.36 4.02 -7.35
C LEU A 103 12.08 4.15 -8.69
N ARG A 104 11.62 5.06 -9.56
CA ARG A 104 12.27 5.34 -10.85
C ARG A 104 13.68 5.89 -10.67
N ASN A 105 13.89 6.76 -9.69
CA ASN A 105 15.20 7.35 -9.41
C ASN A 105 16.19 6.34 -8.82
N LYS A 106 15.70 5.34 -8.08
CA LYS A 106 16.53 4.32 -7.42
C LYS A 106 16.70 3.04 -8.24
N ARG A 107 16.06 2.93 -9.41
CA ARG A 107 16.06 1.72 -10.27
C ARG A 107 17.45 1.09 -10.46
N SER A 108 18.48 1.89 -10.77
CA SER A 108 19.83 1.36 -11.06
C SER A 108 20.52 0.86 -9.79
N SER A 109 20.20 1.46 -8.63
CA SER A 109 20.71 1.03 -7.33
C SER A 109 20.05 -0.27 -6.89
N LEU A 110 18.72 -0.35 -7.00
CA LEU A 110 17.93 -1.55 -6.75
C LEU A 110 18.32 -2.71 -7.66
N ALA A 111 18.66 -2.43 -8.93
CA ALA A 111 19.16 -3.44 -9.87
C ALA A 111 20.52 -4.01 -9.43
N ARG A 112 21.45 -3.13 -9.02
CA ARG A 112 22.76 -3.57 -8.49
C ARG A 112 22.63 -4.36 -7.18
N ALA A 113 21.64 -4.03 -6.35
CA ALA A 113 21.33 -4.73 -5.12
C ALA A 113 20.51 -6.02 -5.31
N ASN A 114 20.15 -6.39 -6.55
CA ASN A 114 19.27 -7.52 -6.85
C ASN A 114 17.90 -7.47 -6.13
N ALA A 115 17.39 -6.25 -5.91
CA ALA A 115 16.14 -5.99 -5.19
C ALA A 115 14.93 -5.75 -6.12
N CYS A 116 15.13 -5.66 -7.45
CA CYS A 116 14.06 -5.37 -8.41
C CYS A 116 12.91 -6.37 -8.39
N GLY A 117 13.22 -7.67 -8.29
CA GLY A 117 12.20 -8.73 -8.19
C GLY A 117 11.34 -8.56 -6.93
N SER A 118 11.97 -8.34 -5.79
CA SER A 118 11.29 -8.11 -4.51
C SER A 118 10.45 -6.83 -4.50
N VAL A 119 10.86 -5.78 -5.23
CA VAL A 119 10.02 -4.58 -5.42
C VAL A 119 8.78 -4.90 -6.26
N CYS A 120 8.91 -5.69 -7.32
CA CYS A 120 7.75 -6.09 -8.13
C CYS A 120 6.78 -6.97 -7.34
N GLU A 121 7.29 -7.96 -6.59
CA GLU A 121 6.49 -8.80 -5.70
C GLU A 121 5.79 -7.97 -4.62
N PHE A 122 6.49 -7.00 -4.04
CA PHE A 122 5.91 -6.06 -3.08
C PHE A 122 4.74 -5.28 -3.67
N LEU A 123 4.87 -4.75 -4.90
CA LEU A 123 3.79 -4.03 -5.56
C LEU A 123 2.58 -4.93 -5.82
N ASP A 124 2.80 -6.18 -6.26
CA ASP A 124 1.73 -7.16 -6.47
C ASP A 124 1.02 -7.53 -5.16
N ASP A 125 1.79 -7.76 -4.09
CA ASP A 125 1.24 -8.11 -2.78
C ASP A 125 0.49 -6.95 -2.14
N CYS A 126 0.97 -5.71 -2.30
CA CYS A 126 0.25 -4.50 -1.90
C CYS A 126 -1.06 -4.35 -2.67
N ALA A 127 -1.07 -4.56 -3.99
CA ALA A 127 -2.28 -4.55 -4.80
C ALA A 127 -3.30 -5.56 -4.26
N ARG A 128 -2.87 -6.81 -4.02
CA ARG A 128 -3.73 -7.89 -3.53
C ARG A 128 -4.29 -7.63 -2.13
N LEU A 129 -3.43 -7.29 -1.17
CA LEU A 129 -3.84 -7.10 0.23
C LEU A 129 -4.74 -5.87 0.40
N THR A 130 -4.40 -4.76 -0.26
CA THR A 130 -5.21 -3.55 -0.22
C THR A 130 -6.55 -3.76 -0.92
N ALA A 131 -6.59 -4.48 -2.05
CA ALA A 131 -7.84 -4.86 -2.69
C ALA A 131 -8.75 -5.71 -1.78
N ALA A 132 -8.18 -6.66 -1.04
CA ALA A 132 -8.91 -7.44 -0.04
C ALA A 132 -9.43 -6.57 1.12
N PHE A 133 -8.67 -5.56 1.51
CA PHE A 133 -9.05 -4.57 2.52
C PHE A 133 -10.23 -3.71 2.05
N PHE A 134 -10.17 -3.14 0.85
CA PHE A 134 -11.27 -2.40 0.24
C PHE A 134 -12.57 -3.22 0.16
N ARG A 135 -12.48 -4.47 -0.31
CA ARG A 135 -13.63 -5.38 -0.37
C ARG A 135 -14.20 -5.67 1.02
N SER A 136 -13.34 -5.89 2.00
CA SER A 136 -13.73 -6.18 3.39
C SER A 136 -14.39 -4.97 4.06
N LEU A 137 -14.00 -3.76 3.70
CA LEU A 137 -14.66 -2.53 4.13
C LEU A 137 -16.01 -2.35 3.44
N ALA A 138 -16.07 -2.52 2.12
CA ALA A 138 -17.30 -2.40 1.34
C ALA A 138 -18.40 -3.36 1.85
N TRP A 139 -18.04 -4.60 2.18
CA TRP A 139 -18.98 -5.60 2.73
C TRP A 139 -19.51 -5.25 4.13
N ARG A 140 -18.80 -4.39 4.87
CA ARG A 140 -19.19 -3.92 6.21
C ARG A 140 -19.99 -2.62 6.19
N MET A 141 -20.13 -1.98 5.04
CA MET A 141 -20.99 -0.81 4.91
C MET A 141 -22.46 -1.28 4.87
N PRO A 142 -23.40 -0.55 5.50
CA PRO A 142 -24.83 -0.88 5.44
C PRO A 142 -25.31 -0.94 3.98
N GLU A 143 -26.22 -1.87 3.66
CA GLU A 143 -26.77 -2.01 2.29
C GLU A 143 -27.41 -0.71 1.79
N ASP A 144 -28.04 0.03 2.70
CA ASP A 144 -28.69 1.31 2.48
C ASP A 144 -27.70 2.40 2.02
N ASN A 145 -26.41 2.23 2.36
CA ASN A 145 -25.32 3.14 2.01
C ASN A 145 -24.62 2.73 0.69
N SER A 146 -25.45 2.48 -0.33
CA SER A 146 -25.00 2.09 -1.68
C SER A 146 -23.92 3.01 -2.25
N LYS A 147 -23.97 4.33 -1.97
CA LYS A 147 -22.96 5.30 -2.43
C LYS A 147 -21.58 5.06 -1.84
N ALA A 148 -21.49 4.81 -0.52
CA ALA A 148 -20.20 4.54 0.11
C ALA A 148 -19.63 3.18 -0.36
N ARG A 149 -20.50 2.18 -0.57
CA ARG A 149 -20.08 0.87 -1.08
C ARG A 149 -19.54 0.96 -2.50
N VAL A 150 -20.25 1.64 -3.39
CA VAL A 150 -19.80 1.91 -4.77
C VAL A 150 -18.50 2.73 -4.77
N ALA A 151 -18.35 3.69 -3.86
CA ALA A 151 -17.10 4.45 -3.73
C ALA A 151 -15.93 3.53 -3.32
N ALA A 152 -16.10 2.68 -2.31
CA ALA A 152 -15.07 1.74 -1.87
C ALA A 152 -14.66 0.76 -2.99
N GLU A 153 -15.62 0.23 -3.75
CA GLU A 153 -15.37 -0.64 -4.91
C GLU A 153 -14.67 0.12 -6.05
N SER A 154 -15.06 1.38 -6.31
CA SER A 154 -14.41 2.23 -7.31
C SER A 154 -12.96 2.53 -6.94
N HIS A 155 -12.70 2.89 -5.67
CA HIS A 155 -11.36 3.18 -5.17
C HIS A 155 -10.46 1.93 -5.15
N GLN A 156 -11.04 0.74 -4.97
CA GLN A 156 -10.31 -0.51 -5.18
C GLN A 156 -9.77 -0.61 -6.61
N GLY A 157 -10.62 -0.35 -7.61
CA GLY A 157 -10.22 -0.39 -9.02
C GLY A 157 -9.18 0.66 -9.37
N GLU A 158 -9.29 1.86 -8.79
CA GLU A 158 -8.29 2.93 -8.93
C GLU A 158 -6.94 2.53 -8.30
N PHE A 159 -6.96 1.95 -7.10
CA PHE A 159 -5.76 1.48 -6.42
C PHE A 159 -5.01 0.42 -7.24
N ILE A 160 -5.72 -0.59 -7.75
CA ILE A 160 -5.12 -1.64 -8.58
C ILE A 160 -4.45 -1.03 -9.81
N LYS A 161 -5.13 -0.10 -10.50
CA LYS A 161 -4.54 0.61 -11.65
C LYS A 161 -3.27 1.38 -11.30
N VAL A 162 -3.23 2.04 -10.13
CA VAL A 162 -2.02 2.73 -9.66
C VAL A 162 -0.89 1.73 -9.42
N MET A 163 -1.16 0.61 -8.75
CA MET A 163 -0.13 -0.40 -8.48
C MET A 163 0.40 -1.05 -9.77
N ASP A 164 -0.49 -1.40 -10.70
CA ASP A 164 -0.13 -1.93 -12.02
C ASP A 164 0.69 -0.91 -12.81
N GLY A 165 0.30 0.38 -12.76
CA GLY A 165 1.03 1.48 -13.39
C GLY A 165 2.42 1.70 -12.79
N LEU A 166 2.55 1.66 -11.46
CA LEU A 166 3.85 1.75 -10.77
C LEU A 166 4.78 0.61 -11.16
N LYS A 167 4.25 -0.61 -11.21
CA LYS A 167 5.01 -1.79 -11.61
C LYS A 167 5.44 -1.69 -13.07
N ALA A 168 4.52 -1.33 -13.97
CA ALA A 168 4.82 -1.17 -15.38
C ALA A 168 5.90 -0.09 -15.61
N ASP A 169 5.77 1.07 -14.97
CA ASP A 169 6.77 2.15 -15.05
C ASP A 169 8.12 1.71 -14.50
N PHE A 170 8.14 1.00 -13.37
CA PHE A 170 9.37 0.47 -12.78
C PHE A 170 10.06 -0.53 -13.72
N VAL A 171 9.34 -1.54 -14.23
CA VAL A 171 9.87 -2.54 -15.16
C VAL A 171 10.36 -1.89 -16.45
N GLN A 172 9.57 -0.99 -17.04
CA GLN A 172 9.95 -0.26 -18.24
C GLN A 172 11.22 0.57 -18.01
N SER A 173 11.33 1.22 -16.85
CA SER A 173 12.53 2.00 -16.49
C SER A 173 13.78 1.14 -16.35
N LEU A 174 13.65 -0.11 -15.90
CA LEU A 174 14.77 -1.06 -15.83
C LEU A 174 15.22 -1.49 -17.22
N CYS A 175 14.28 -1.74 -18.13
CA CYS A 175 14.58 -2.13 -19.51
C CYS A 175 15.28 -1.02 -20.31
N LEU A 176 15.06 0.25 -19.97
CA LEU A 176 15.65 1.40 -20.66
C LEU A 176 17.09 1.73 -20.23
N ASP A 177 17.50 1.32 -19.03
CA ASP A 177 18.73 1.81 -18.38
C ASP A 177 19.78 0.72 -18.17
N VAL A 178 19.40 -0.55 -18.26
CA VAL A 178 20.29 -1.66 -17.94
C VAL A 178 20.30 -2.64 -19.11
N ALA A 179 21.49 -2.90 -19.65
CA ALA A 179 21.78 -4.11 -20.40
C ALA A 179 21.66 -5.31 -19.45
N LEU A 180 20.44 -5.66 -19.04
CA LEU A 180 20.18 -6.76 -18.13
C LEU A 180 20.44 -8.06 -18.88
N PRO A 181 21.19 -9.01 -18.28
CA PRO A 181 21.25 -10.37 -18.80
C PRO A 181 19.82 -10.94 -18.87
N TRP A 182 19.45 -11.49 -20.03
CA TRP A 182 18.14 -12.12 -20.29
C TRP A 182 17.69 -13.14 -19.23
N SER A 183 18.62 -13.69 -18.43
CA SER A 183 18.34 -14.59 -17.32
C SER A 183 17.54 -13.96 -16.17
N TRP A 184 17.52 -12.63 -16.04
CA TRP A 184 16.71 -11.93 -15.02
C TRP A 184 15.24 -11.87 -15.37
N LEU A 185 14.95 -11.74 -16.66
CA LEU A 185 13.61 -11.93 -17.17
C LEU A 185 13.21 -13.39 -16.92
N SER A 186 14.09 -14.36 -17.19
CA SER A 186 13.80 -15.83 -17.17
C SER A 186 13.09 -16.40 -15.91
N ASN A 187 13.33 -15.85 -14.71
CA ASN A 187 12.71 -16.34 -13.46
C ASN A 187 11.36 -15.69 -13.12
N SER A 188 10.95 -14.64 -13.85
CA SER A 188 9.61 -14.03 -13.76
C SER A 188 8.84 -14.08 -15.09
N THR A 189 9.48 -14.54 -16.16
CA THR A 189 8.99 -14.49 -17.55
C THR A 189 7.94 -15.49 -17.93
N ASP A 190 7.59 -16.46 -17.09
CA ASP A 190 6.40 -17.25 -17.39
C ASP A 190 5.12 -16.37 -17.35
N ARG A 191 5.21 -15.10 -16.94
CA ARG A 191 4.05 -14.18 -16.93
C ARG A 191 4.21 -12.82 -17.63
N TYR A 192 5.41 -12.36 -17.99
CA TYR A 192 5.59 -10.96 -18.40
C TYR A 192 6.35 -10.74 -19.72
N LEU A 193 6.65 -11.79 -20.48
CA LEU A 193 7.20 -11.67 -21.85
C LEU A 193 6.07 -11.53 -22.89
N TYR A 194 5.24 -10.49 -22.75
CA TYR A 194 4.36 -10.01 -23.83
C TYR A 194 4.30 -8.48 -23.80
N ILE A 195 5.47 -7.84 -23.90
CA ILE A 195 5.54 -6.46 -24.38
C ILE A 195 6.71 -6.40 -25.35
N LEU A 196 6.46 -6.84 -26.57
CA LEU A 196 6.93 -6.31 -27.85
C LEU A 196 6.01 -6.86 -28.95
#